data_AF-A0A3B8WQX9-F1
#
_entry.id   AF-A0A3B8WQX9-F1
#
_cell.length_a   1.000
_cell.length_b   1.000
_cell.length_c   1.000
_cell.angle_alpha   90.00
_cell.angle_beta   90.00
_cell.angle_gamma   90.00
#
_symmetry.space_group_name_H-M   'P 1'
#
loop_
_entity.id
_entity.type
_entity.pdbx_description
1 polymer ?
#
loop_
_entity_poly.entity_id
_entity_poly.type
_entity_poly.pdbx_seq_one_letter_code
_entity_poly.pdbx_strand_id
1 'polypeptide(L)' 'SHGDLGMITPQDVVIAISNSGSTSEVVTILPLIKRMGAPLISMTGKPDSVLAQEAVAN' A
#
# COMPACT_ATOMS: atom_id res chain seq x y z
N SER A 1 -8.79 -16.98 -4.64
CA SER A 1 -8.18 -15.90 -5.45
C SER A 1 -6.84 -15.53 -4.81
N HIS A 2 -5.75 -16.10 -5.31
CA HIS A 2 -4.39 -16.01 -4.73
C HIS A 2 -3.37 -15.50 -5.78
N GLY A 3 -3.87 -14.86 -6.85
CA GLY A 3 -3.09 -14.59 -8.07
C GLY A 3 -2.31 -13.29 -8.07
N ASP A 4 -2.82 -12.22 -7.44
CA ASP A 4 -2.31 -10.87 -7.74
C ASP A 4 -1.22 -10.42 -6.77
N LEU A 5 -1.32 -10.83 -5.51
CA LEU A 5 -0.38 -10.40 -4.47
C LEU A 5 0.87 -11.29 -4.42
N GLY A 6 0.76 -12.57 -4.77
CA GLY A 6 1.91 -13.49 -4.80
C GLY A 6 2.91 -13.24 -5.93
N MET A 7 2.59 -12.35 -6.87
CA MET A 7 3.48 -11.95 -7.96
C MET A 7 4.36 -10.75 -7.63
N ILE A 8 4.10 -10.07 -6.51
CA ILE A 8 4.88 -8.89 -6.10
C ILE A 8 6.21 -9.35 -5.51
N THR A 9 7.28 -8.77 -6.01
CA THR A 9 8.66 -9.01 -5.59
C THR A 9 9.26 -7.73 -4.98
N PRO A 10 10.37 -7.83 -4.24
CA PRO A 10 11.11 -6.65 -3.77
C PRO A 10 11.63 -5.73 -4.88
N GLN A 11 11.64 -6.19 -6.14
CA GLN A 11 12.06 -5.41 -7.31
C GLN A 11 10.93 -4.55 -7.90
N ASP A 12 9.69 -4.73 -7.43
CA ASP A 12 8.53 -3.99 -7.89
C ASP A 12 8.29 -2.74 -7.04
N VAL A 13 7.46 -1.82 -7.55
CA VAL A 13 6.92 -0.70 -6.76
C VAL A 13 5.40 -0.81 -6.69
N VAL A 14 4.84 -0.56 -5.52
CA VAL A 14 3.39 -0.53 -5.32
C VAL A 14 2.94 0.92 -5.24
N ILE A 15 1.99 1.30 -6.10
CA ILE A 15 1.32 2.61 -6.02
C ILE A 15 -0.11 2.39 -5.55
N ALA A 16 -0.45 2.95 -4.39
CA ALA A 16 -1.77 2.84 -3.80
C ALA A 16 -2.50 4.19 -3.85
N ILE A 17 -3.64 4.23 -4.54
CA ILE A 17 -4.46 5.44 -4.68
C ILE A 17 -5.71 5.29 -3.83
N SER A 18 -5.89 6.16 -2.83
CA SER A 18 -7.06 6.16 -1.98
C SER A 18 -7.30 7.54 -1.38
N ASN A 19 -8.47 8.13 -1.63
CA ASN A 19 -8.77 9.47 -1.12
C ASN A 19 -8.72 9.55 0.42
N SER A 20 -9.25 8.55 1.13
CA SER A 20 -9.25 8.52 2.60
C SER A 20 -8.03 7.83 3.21
N GLY A 21 -7.34 6.98 2.45
CA GLY A 21 -6.19 6.20 2.90
C GLY A 21 -6.45 5.27 4.10
N SER A 22 -7.72 4.99 4.43
CA SER A 22 -8.11 4.33 5.68
C SER A 22 -9.26 3.33 5.51
N THR A 23 -9.52 2.87 4.29
CA THR A 23 -10.54 1.83 4.07
C THR A 23 -10.08 0.50 4.65
N SER A 24 -11.02 -0.32 5.13
CA SER A 24 -10.69 -1.62 5.73
C SER A 24 -9.91 -2.52 4.79
N GLU A 25 -10.19 -2.48 3.49
CA GLU A 25 -9.46 -3.23 2.46
C GLU A 25 -7.99 -2.79 2.38
N VAL A 26 -7.74 -1.47 2.29
CA VAL A 26 -6.38 -0.90 2.23
C VAL A 26 -5.60 -1.25 3.49
N VAL A 27 -6.20 -1.05 4.67
CA VAL A 27 -5.54 -1.34 5.95
C VAL A 27 -5.19 -2.82 6.08
N THR A 28 -6.04 -3.72 5.56
CA THR A 28 -5.83 -5.17 5.63
C THR A 28 -4.67 -5.63 4.74
N ILE A 29 -4.45 -5.00 3.58
CA ILE A 29 -3.39 -5.41 2.64
C ILE A 29 -2.01 -4.81 2.95
N LEU A 30 -1.95 -3.71 3.70
CA LEU A 30 -0.71 -3.00 4.01
C LEU A 30 0.39 -3.89 4.63
N PRO A 31 0.10 -4.73 5.64
CA PRO A 31 1.12 -5.61 6.22
C PRO A 31 1.68 -6.61 5.21
N LEU A 32 0.87 -7.04 4.24
CA LEU A 32 1.30 -7.97 3.21
C LEU A 32 2.26 -7.31 2.22
N ILE A 33 1.92 -6.10 1.74
CA ILE A 33 2.77 -5.30 0.85
C ILE A 33 4.12 -5.02 1.55
N LYS A 34 4.08 -4.62 2.82
CA LYS A 34 5.31 -4.39 3.60
C LYS A 34 6.18 -5.65 3.75
N ARG A 35 5.57 -6.82 3.95
CA ARG A 35 6.29 -8.10 4.04
C ARG A 35 6.96 -8.50 2.73
N MET A 36 6.40 -8.10 1.59
CA MET A 36 6.99 -8.38 0.27
C MET A 36 8.24 -7.54 0.01
N GLY A 37 8.48 -6.48 0.79
CA GLY A 37 9.66 -5.63 0.67
C GLY A 37 9.63 -4.66 -0.51
N ALA A 38 8.52 -4.61 -1.26
CA ALA A 38 8.33 -3.64 -2.32
C ALA A 38 8.08 -2.23 -1.71
N PRO A 39 8.77 -1.18 -2.19
CA PRO A 39 8.46 0.19 -1.80
C PRO A 39 7.01 0.56 -2.12
N LEU A 40 6.34 1.19 -1.16
CA LEU A 40 4.96 1.65 -1.27
C LEU A 40 4.91 3.17 -1.45
N ILE A 41 4.40 3.63 -2.59
CA ILE A 41 4.02 5.03 -2.82
C ILE A 41 2.51 5.13 -2.64
N SER A 42 2.08 6.15 -1.91
CA SER A 42 0.65 6.44 -1.74
C SER A 42 0.26 7.69 -2.51
N MET A 43 -1.01 7.79 -2.87
CA MET A 43 -1.65 9.01 -3.34
C MET A 43 -2.96 9.16 -2.57
N THR A 44 -2.95 10.03 -1.57
CA THR A 44 -4.11 10.23 -0.69
C THR A 44 -4.54 11.68 -0.62
N GLY A 45 -5.84 11.91 -0.40
CA GLY A 45 -6.39 13.24 -0.10
C GLY A 45 -6.23 13.63 1.37
N LYS A 46 -5.75 12.70 2.22
CA LYS A 46 -5.55 12.87 3.65
C LYS A 46 -4.10 12.47 4.02
N PRO A 47 -3.17 13.44 4.08
CA PRO A 47 -1.74 13.18 4.33
C PRO A 47 -1.46 12.50 5.68
N ASP A 48 -2.40 12.54 6.61
CA ASP A 48 -2.36 11.92 7.94
C ASP A 48 -3.05 10.54 7.99
N SER A 49 -3.52 10.03 6.86
CA SER A 49 -4.17 8.72 6.77
C SER A 49 -3.19 7.56 7.02
N VAL A 50 -3.75 6.40 7.38
CA VAL A 50 -2.96 5.18 7.63
C VAL A 50 -2.11 4.83 6.41
N LEU A 51 -2.69 4.88 5.21
CA LEU A 51 -1.94 4.60 3.97
C LEU A 51 -0.77 5.57 3.76
N ALA A 52 -0.98 6.87 4.01
CA ALA A 52 0.07 7.88 3.84
C ALA A 52 1.23 7.70 4.83
N GLN A 53 0.92 7.36 6.09
CA GLN A 53 1.93 7.12 7.13
C GLN A 53 2.74 5.83 6.89
N GLU A 54 2.14 4.85 6.22
CA GLU A 54 2.75 3.55 5.99
C GLU A 54 3.58 3.51 4.68
N ALA A 55 3.44 4.51 3.82
CA ALA A 55 4.15 4.66 2.55
C ALA A 55 5.49 5.39 2.72
N VAL A 56 6.40 5.18 1.75
CA VAL A 56 7.69 5.90 1.71
C VAL A 56 7.56 7.30 1.09
N ALA A 57 6.46 7.55 0.39
CA ALA A 57 6.08 8.84 -0.18
C ALA A 57 4.55 8.93 -0.32
N ASN A 58 4.00 10.15 -0.25
CA ASN A 58 2.58 10.48 -0.46
C ASN A 58 2.43 11.70 -1.36
#